data_AF-I4CAQ3-F1
#
_entry.id   AF-I4CAQ3-F1
#
_cell.length_a   1.000
_cell.length_b   1.000
_cell.length_c   1.000
_cell.angle_alpha   90.00
_cell.angle_beta   90.00
_cell.angle_gamma   90.00
#
_symmetry.space_group_name_H-M   'P 1'
#
loop_
_entity.id
_entity.type
_entity.pdbx_description
1 polymer ?
#
loop_
_entity_poly.entity_id
_entity_poly.type
_entity_poly.pdbx_seq_one_letter_code
_entity_poly.pdbx_strand_id
1 'polypeptide(L)'
;MLVKLFGRNYPCVAILGFLGVLSFLSSSEEPEIAMKKFITAFKAQDAAAVLSMTYPEIVSEKDIKLEDVQEFLKRYRSDVLTLTNSRVDARIKSEDGTTERFQCTMTFTGPNLGPAYPNRPEFRMVLLWIAEDGAWWLERPISMEHVVQWTKPYPTPEQNEAELRFKTALEVMNTIGMPGEEDKEIMGRPASGKALEAYRELERLYPKERSSKGIDPKAEGVQMFLKAVNVEHANLLKHYQPDFKAGPDDKRPSMPWEMFAEYAQAAIERAKAAEKQGNSRVAESIYKRLITFGRQILNEPGGARFLIWGIGIQKRAAEELARVQERTADREKTLAFVQLAGRRLDLLQTALSCLDDMVDYKALSAAMYAASRPKDHVFRPLGISTLAILGIKGAPANEAATKAAGGIVILQNRAMQKQALEALEKIASESSGSVKSEVEFQKEWVKTHRVFGGAQLF
;
A
#
# COMPACT_ATOMS: atom_id res chain seq x y z
N MET A 1 12.71 -15.62 25.20
CA MET A 1 12.87 -14.39 26.00
C MET A 1 11.89 -13.38 25.40
N LEU A 2 10.84 -13.06 26.17
CA LEU A 2 9.59 -12.34 25.81
C LEU A 2 8.65 -13.04 24.81
N VAL A 3 7.87 -13.96 25.39
CA VAL A 3 6.72 -14.70 24.86
C VAL A 3 5.47 -14.08 25.49
N LYS A 4 4.41 -13.86 24.68
CA LYS A 4 2.97 -13.78 25.02
C LYS A 4 2.51 -12.86 26.18
N LEU A 5 1.58 -11.95 25.88
CA LEU A 5 0.36 -11.70 26.68
C LEU A 5 -0.71 -11.01 25.78
N PHE A 6 -1.73 -11.74 25.28
CA PHE A 6 -3.16 -11.81 25.71
C PHE A 6 -3.98 -10.53 25.38
N GLY A 7 -5.19 -10.52 24.78
CA GLY A 7 -6.19 -11.55 24.50
C GLY A 7 -7.35 -11.54 25.53
N ARG A 8 -8.48 -10.86 25.21
CA ARG A 8 -9.87 -10.97 25.74
C ARG A 8 -10.19 -10.78 27.25
N ASN A 9 -11.17 -9.90 27.50
CA ASN A 9 -12.21 -9.80 28.57
C ASN A 9 -11.88 -9.92 30.08
N TYR A 10 -12.33 -8.88 30.81
CA TYR A 10 -12.55 -8.63 32.26
C TYR A 10 -12.74 -9.84 33.23
N PRO A 11 -12.29 -9.75 34.51
CA PRO A 11 -13.12 -9.18 35.59
C PRO A 11 -12.38 -8.40 36.73
N CYS A 12 -13.20 -7.70 37.50
CA CYS A 12 -13.05 -6.87 38.70
C CYS A 12 -12.09 -7.30 39.85
N VAL A 13 -11.51 -6.26 40.49
CA VAL A 13 -11.34 -6.04 41.95
C VAL A 13 -10.25 -6.83 42.71
N ALA A 14 -9.28 -6.09 43.30
CA ALA A 14 -8.93 -6.20 44.72
C ALA A 14 -8.04 -5.03 45.24
N ILE A 15 -8.67 -4.18 46.06
CA ILE A 15 -8.18 -3.65 47.36
C ILE A 15 -7.12 -2.53 47.37
N LEU A 16 -7.65 -1.32 47.52
CA LEU A 16 -7.04 -0.17 48.19
C LEU A 16 -6.92 -0.40 49.72
N GLY A 17 -5.87 0.19 50.31
CA GLY A 17 -5.98 0.85 51.61
C GLY A 17 -4.84 0.56 52.59
N PHE A 18 -3.96 1.53 52.83
CA PHE A 18 -4.19 2.52 53.90
C PHE A 18 -3.08 3.60 53.96
N LEU A 19 -3.54 4.86 53.94
CA LEU A 19 -3.03 6.09 54.56
C LEU A 19 -1.65 6.68 54.21
N GLY A 20 -1.70 7.94 53.74
CA GLY A 20 -0.60 8.90 53.65
C GLY A 20 -0.95 10.01 52.62
N VAL A 21 -1.98 10.82 52.87
CA VAL A 21 -1.83 12.22 53.31
C VAL A 21 -1.13 13.12 52.28
N LEU A 22 -1.97 13.91 51.61
CA LEU A 22 -1.81 15.30 51.18
C LEU A 22 -0.94 15.67 49.97
N SER A 23 -1.60 16.49 49.15
CA SER A 23 -1.08 17.56 48.28
C SER A 23 -0.58 17.12 46.91
N PHE A 24 -1.38 17.37 45.87
CA PHE A 24 -1.00 18.07 44.63
C PHE A 24 -2.27 18.36 43.81
N LEU A 25 -3.13 19.23 44.34
CA LEU A 25 -4.04 20.02 43.51
C LEU A 25 -3.29 21.30 43.12
N SER A 26 -2.26 21.18 42.28
CA SER A 26 -2.03 22.24 41.31
C SER A 26 -3.13 22.06 40.28
N SER A 27 -4.07 22.99 40.18
CA SER A 27 -5.04 22.95 39.11
C SER A 27 -4.25 22.99 37.81
N SER A 28 -4.17 21.86 37.10
CA SER A 28 -3.64 21.84 35.75
C SER A 28 -4.34 22.94 34.96
N GLU A 29 -3.57 23.65 34.14
CA GLU A 29 -4.09 24.63 33.19
C GLU A 29 -5.37 24.07 32.51
N GLU A 30 -6.42 24.85 32.33
CA GLU A 30 -7.60 24.35 31.61
C GLU A 30 -7.20 23.93 30.17
N PRO A 31 -7.64 22.75 29.67
CA PRO A 31 -7.28 22.26 28.33
C PRO A 31 -7.44 23.28 27.19
N GLU A 32 -8.46 24.13 27.30
CA GLU A 32 -8.77 25.21 26.37
C GLU A 32 -7.66 26.26 26.29
N ILE A 33 -6.92 26.50 27.38
CA ILE A 33 -5.82 27.47 27.43
C ILE A 33 -4.60 26.86 26.73
N ALA A 34 -4.26 25.61 27.02
CA ALA A 34 -3.18 24.89 26.32
C ALA A 34 -3.44 24.84 24.80
N MET A 35 -4.68 24.54 24.39
CA MET A 35 -5.10 24.57 22.99
C MET A 35 -4.95 25.96 22.36
N LYS A 36 -5.33 27.04 23.07
CA LYS A 36 -5.17 28.42 22.57
C LYS A 36 -3.70 28.81 22.41
N LYS A 37 -2.82 28.40 23.33
CA LYS A 37 -1.37 28.60 23.23
C LYS A 37 -0.82 27.92 21.97
N PHE A 38 -1.20 26.65 21.74
CA PHE A 38 -0.83 25.93 20.53
C PHE A 38 -1.29 26.63 19.26
N ILE A 39 -2.57 27.01 19.18
CA ILE A 39 -3.12 27.71 18.01
C ILE A 39 -2.33 28.99 17.72
N THR A 40 -1.99 29.75 18.76
CA THR A 40 -1.25 31.00 18.63
C THR A 40 0.15 30.74 18.09
N ALA A 41 0.90 29.80 18.67
CA ALA A 41 2.23 29.43 18.21
C ALA A 41 2.21 28.85 16.79
N PHE A 42 1.26 27.96 16.50
CA PHE A 42 1.07 27.34 15.19
C PHE A 42 0.83 28.41 14.12
N LYS A 43 -0.10 29.34 14.35
CA LYS A 43 -0.38 30.43 13.40
C LYS A 43 0.75 31.45 13.27
N ALA A 44 1.51 31.70 14.34
CA ALA A 44 2.66 32.59 14.31
C ALA A 44 3.89 31.97 13.62
N GLN A 45 3.81 30.70 13.20
CA GLN A 45 4.98 29.89 12.80
C GLN A 45 6.08 29.86 13.87
N ASP A 46 5.70 29.93 15.15
CA ASP A 46 6.64 29.90 16.27
C ASP A 46 7.01 28.45 16.62
N ALA A 47 8.01 27.93 15.90
CA ALA A 47 8.48 26.57 16.09
C ALA A 47 9.04 26.32 17.50
N ALA A 48 9.66 27.33 18.12
CA ALA A 48 10.22 27.19 19.46
C ALA A 48 9.10 27.05 20.51
N ALA A 49 8.03 27.85 20.39
CA ALA A 49 6.86 27.74 21.25
C ALA A 49 6.14 26.39 21.04
N VAL A 50 5.95 25.94 19.79
CA VAL A 50 5.35 24.62 19.51
C VAL A 50 6.18 23.48 20.12
N LEU A 51 7.50 23.53 19.95
CA LEU A 51 8.40 22.54 20.52
C LEU A 51 8.35 22.54 22.05
N SER A 52 8.27 23.72 22.68
CA SER A 52 8.17 23.86 24.14
C SER A 52 6.86 23.31 24.74
N MET A 53 5.84 23.09 23.90
CA MET A 53 4.58 22.46 24.29
C MET A 53 4.55 20.96 23.96
N THR A 54 5.56 20.44 23.24
CA THR A 54 5.63 19.02 22.88
C THR A 54 6.15 18.19 24.04
N TYR A 55 5.58 17.00 24.22
CA TYR A 55 5.91 16.12 25.34
C TYR A 55 7.42 15.79 25.39
N PRO A 56 8.13 16.03 26.52
CA PRO A 56 9.59 15.97 26.57
C PRO A 56 10.19 14.62 26.18
N GLU A 57 9.52 13.50 26.47
CA GLU A 57 10.00 12.17 26.05
C GLU A 57 10.03 11.98 24.52
N ILE A 58 9.29 12.83 23.80
CA ILE A 58 9.25 12.86 22.32
C ILE A 58 10.24 13.90 21.79
N VAL A 59 10.58 14.91 22.58
CA VAL A 59 11.57 15.95 22.25
C VAL A 59 12.95 15.49 22.72
N SER A 60 13.60 14.64 21.92
CA SER A 60 15.01 14.30 22.07
C SER A 60 15.81 14.79 20.86
N GLU A 61 17.13 14.99 20.98
CA GLU A 61 18.02 15.31 19.85
C GLU A 61 17.94 14.28 18.69
N LYS A 62 17.30 13.13 18.92
CA LYS A 62 17.12 12.04 17.95
C LYS A 62 15.74 12.01 17.28
N ASP A 63 14.70 12.62 17.88
CA ASP A 63 13.31 12.35 17.49
C ASP A 63 12.58 13.54 16.83
N ILE A 64 12.61 14.73 17.44
CA ILE A 64 12.02 15.95 16.84
C ILE A 64 12.91 17.15 17.16
N LYS A 65 13.44 17.80 16.11
CA LYS A 65 14.26 19.01 16.22
C LYS A 65 13.46 20.27 15.90
N LEU A 66 14.02 21.42 16.27
CA LEU A 66 13.43 22.71 15.95
C LEU A 66 13.23 22.89 14.44
N GLU A 67 14.18 22.43 13.63
CA GLU A 67 14.12 22.49 12.17
C GLU A 67 12.95 21.66 11.63
N ASP A 68 12.68 20.48 12.21
CA ASP A 68 11.55 19.63 11.81
C ASP A 68 10.21 20.33 12.05
N VAL A 69 10.08 21.02 13.19
CA VAL A 69 8.89 21.81 13.53
C VAL A 69 8.77 23.02 12.59
N GLN A 70 9.87 23.70 12.26
CA GLN A 70 9.86 24.79 11.28
C GLN A 70 9.42 24.31 9.89
N GLU A 71 9.96 23.18 9.42
CA GLU A 71 9.57 22.58 8.15
C GLU A 71 8.10 22.18 8.15
N PHE A 72 7.61 21.58 9.24
CA PHE A 72 6.20 21.27 9.43
C PHE A 72 5.31 22.51 9.31
N LEU A 73 5.61 23.58 10.05
CA LEU A 73 4.82 24.82 10.04
C LEU A 73 4.82 25.49 8.65
N LYS A 74 5.99 25.57 8.01
CA LYS A 74 6.13 26.09 6.64
C LYS A 74 5.37 25.24 5.64
N ARG A 75 5.45 23.91 5.77
CA ARG A 75 4.77 22.96 4.89
C ARG A 75 3.27 23.19 4.91
N TYR A 76 2.66 23.26 6.09
CA TYR A 76 1.21 23.50 6.24
C TYR A 76 0.80 24.96 6.07
N ARG A 77 1.75 25.88 5.85
CA ARG A 77 1.52 27.32 5.68
C ARG A 77 0.62 27.87 6.78
N SER A 78 0.96 27.54 8.02
CA SER A 78 0.07 27.75 9.18
C SER A 78 -0.30 29.22 9.42
N ASP A 79 0.49 30.15 8.92
CA ASP A 79 0.30 31.61 8.93
C ASP A 79 -0.86 32.08 8.05
N VAL A 80 -1.15 31.40 6.94
CA VAL A 80 -2.24 31.77 6.03
C VAL A 80 -3.56 31.06 6.35
N LEU A 81 -3.56 30.17 7.34
CA LEU A 81 -4.73 29.44 7.77
C LEU A 81 -5.65 30.30 8.65
N THR A 82 -6.96 30.22 8.42
CA THR A 82 -7.97 30.90 9.24
C THR A 82 -8.66 29.90 10.15
N LEU A 83 -8.49 30.02 11.46
CA LEU A 83 -9.20 29.16 12.42
C LEU A 83 -10.70 29.37 12.28
N THR A 84 -11.45 28.29 12.05
CA THR A 84 -12.92 28.32 11.98
C THR A 84 -13.57 27.70 13.21
N ASN A 85 -12.94 26.68 13.78
CA ASN A 85 -13.47 25.98 14.94
C ASN A 85 -12.33 25.38 15.77
N SER A 86 -12.48 25.37 17.09
CA SER A 86 -11.63 24.62 18.01
C SER A 86 -12.46 24.14 19.20
N ARG A 87 -12.24 22.88 19.61
CA ARG A 87 -12.95 22.30 20.76
C ARG A 87 -12.14 21.17 21.39
N VAL A 88 -12.36 20.97 22.69
CA VAL A 88 -11.95 19.76 23.41
C VAL A 88 -13.02 18.69 23.16
N ASP A 89 -12.63 17.56 22.56
CA ASP A 89 -13.56 16.48 22.21
C ASP A 89 -13.81 15.54 23.40
N ALA A 90 -12.75 15.22 24.14
CA ALA A 90 -12.79 14.26 25.24
C ALA A 90 -11.68 14.54 26.27
N ARG A 91 -11.97 14.25 27.53
CA ARG A 91 -11.02 14.21 28.64
C ARG A 91 -10.99 12.79 29.18
N ILE A 92 -9.82 12.17 29.14
CA ILE A 92 -9.61 10.75 29.40
C ILE A 92 -8.73 10.63 30.64
N LYS A 93 -9.22 9.95 31.67
CA LYS A 93 -8.42 9.60 32.86
C LYS A 93 -8.09 8.12 32.81
N SER A 94 -6.86 7.76 33.13
CA SER A 94 -6.48 6.37 33.33
C SER A 94 -7.23 5.77 34.53
N GLU A 95 -7.43 4.45 34.53
CA GLU A 95 -8.18 3.76 35.58
C GLU A 95 -7.53 3.88 36.98
N ASP A 96 -6.21 4.01 37.01
CA ASP A 96 -5.41 4.27 38.22
C ASP A 96 -5.37 5.77 38.60
N GLY A 97 -5.97 6.65 37.78
CA GLY A 97 -6.03 8.09 38.01
C GLY A 97 -4.70 8.83 37.87
N THR A 98 -3.62 8.15 37.49
CA THR A 98 -2.26 8.71 37.44
C THR A 98 -2.01 9.56 36.20
N THR A 99 -2.71 9.25 35.10
CA THR A 99 -2.53 9.92 33.81
C THR A 99 -3.84 10.54 33.36
N GLU A 100 -3.77 11.81 33.02
CA GLU A 100 -4.87 12.51 32.37
C GLU A 100 -4.48 12.89 30.95
N ARG A 101 -5.40 12.68 30.00
CA ARG A 101 -5.26 13.09 28.61
C ARG A 101 -6.46 13.91 28.18
N PHE A 102 -6.28 14.77 27.19
CA PHE A 102 -7.41 15.29 26.43
C PHE A 102 -7.16 15.22 24.94
N GLN A 103 -8.25 15.06 24.19
CA GLN A 103 -8.25 15.16 22.74
C GLN A 103 -8.89 16.50 22.35
N CYS A 104 -8.29 17.21 21.40
CA CYS A 104 -8.92 18.38 20.80
C CYS A 104 -8.97 18.28 19.28
N THR A 105 -10.01 18.89 18.70
CA THR A 105 -10.15 19.08 17.25
C THR A 105 -10.04 20.56 16.94
N MET A 106 -9.18 20.90 15.99
CA MET A 106 -9.06 22.23 15.40
C MET A 106 -9.36 22.16 13.92
N THR A 107 -10.11 23.13 13.42
CA THR A 107 -10.46 23.27 12.00
C THR A 107 -10.05 24.64 11.51
N PHE A 108 -9.37 24.66 10.38
CA PHE A 108 -8.93 25.87 9.72
C PHE A 108 -9.43 25.88 8.28
N THR A 109 -9.73 27.05 7.73
CA THR A 109 -9.87 27.24 6.29
C THR A 109 -8.50 27.50 5.67
N GLY A 110 -8.17 26.72 4.64
CA GLY A 110 -6.93 26.84 3.88
C GLY A 110 -7.00 27.77 2.67
N PRO A 111 -5.94 27.77 1.84
CA PRO A 111 -5.84 28.67 0.69
C PRO A 111 -6.80 28.28 -0.44
N ASN A 112 -7.05 29.19 -1.37
CA ASN A 112 -7.72 28.85 -2.62
C ASN A 112 -6.83 27.90 -3.44
N LEU A 113 -7.38 26.76 -3.88
CA LEU A 113 -6.66 25.73 -4.63
C LEU A 113 -6.82 25.86 -6.15
N GLY A 114 -7.49 26.92 -6.61
CA GLY A 114 -7.67 27.24 -8.01
C GLY A 114 -9.05 26.83 -8.56
N PRO A 115 -9.30 27.09 -9.85
CA PRO A 115 -10.64 26.95 -10.45
C PRO A 115 -11.17 25.52 -10.47
N ALA A 116 -10.28 24.51 -10.44
CA ALA A 116 -10.68 23.10 -10.37
C ALA A 116 -11.34 22.72 -9.03
N TYR A 117 -11.04 23.48 -7.97
CA TYR A 117 -11.50 23.25 -6.60
C TYR A 117 -11.98 24.58 -6.01
N PRO A 118 -13.19 25.04 -6.39
CA PRO A 118 -13.67 26.39 -6.05
C PRO A 118 -13.88 26.60 -4.54
N ASN A 119 -14.08 25.51 -3.79
CA ASN A 119 -14.20 25.55 -2.35
C ASN A 119 -12.83 25.49 -1.69
N ARG A 120 -12.61 26.34 -0.69
CA ARG A 120 -11.39 26.29 0.12
C ARG A 120 -11.35 24.99 0.93
N PRO A 121 -10.17 24.36 1.07
CA PRO A 121 -10.02 23.18 1.89
C PRO A 121 -10.21 23.53 3.37
N GLU A 122 -10.87 22.66 4.10
CA GLU A 122 -10.82 22.63 5.55
C GLU A 122 -9.62 21.80 5.98
N PHE A 123 -8.66 22.41 6.66
CA PHE A 123 -7.60 21.70 7.35
C PHE A 123 -8.08 21.32 8.74
N ARG A 124 -8.28 20.03 8.97
CA ARG A 124 -8.69 19.48 10.26
C ARG A 124 -7.50 18.80 10.93
N MET A 125 -7.24 19.17 12.17
CA MET A 125 -6.20 18.62 13.02
C MET A 125 -6.84 18.08 14.30
N VAL A 126 -6.56 16.83 14.63
CA VAL A 126 -6.97 16.20 15.90
C VAL A 126 -5.70 15.87 16.68
N LEU A 127 -5.56 16.42 17.88
CA LEU A 127 -4.37 16.28 18.71
C LEU A 127 -4.70 15.59 20.03
N LEU A 128 -3.75 14.80 20.52
CA LEU A 128 -3.78 14.18 21.84
C LEU A 128 -2.77 14.87 22.76
N TRP A 129 -3.23 15.19 23.96
CA TRP A 129 -2.46 15.88 24.99
C TRP A 129 -2.43 15.05 26.27
N ILE A 130 -1.36 15.17 27.05
CA ILE A 130 -1.15 14.49 28.33
C ILE A 130 -0.83 15.50 29.43
N ALA A 131 -1.38 15.31 30.62
CA ALA A 131 -1.08 16.13 31.79
C ALA A 131 0.08 15.52 32.56
N GLU A 132 1.12 16.31 32.80
CA GLU A 132 2.27 15.94 33.62
C GLU A 132 2.87 17.18 34.29
N ASP A 133 3.28 17.06 35.54
CA ASP A 133 3.85 18.14 36.35
C ASP A 133 2.99 19.42 36.40
N GLY A 134 1.66 19.25 36.34
CA GLY A 134 0.70 20.36 36.37
C GLY A 134 0.57 21.14 35.05
N ALA A 135 1.19 20.66 33.97
CA ALA A 135 1.11 21.24 32.63
C ALA A 135 0.51 20.26 31.62
N TRP A 136 -0.02 20.79 30.51
CA TRP A 136 -0.44 19.99 29.36
C TRP A 136 0.64 19.95 28.30
N TRP A 137 0.97 18.74 27.87
CA TRP A 137 1.95 18.47 26.84
C TRP A 137 1.29 17.86 25.61
N LEU A 138 1.67 18.31 24.42
CA LEU A 138 1.26 17.72 23.16
C LEU A 138 1.98 16.38 23.00
N GLU A 139 1.21 15.29 23.12
CA GLU A 139 1.72 13.92 22.99
C GLU A 139 1.86 13.57 21.50
N ARG A 140 0.79 13.70 20.69
CA ARG A 140 0.88 13.39 19.25
C ARG A 140 -0.32 13.90 18.45
N PRO A 141 -0.16 14.12 17.14
CA PRO A 141 -1.30 14.23 16.24
C PRO A 141 -1.98 12.86 16.08
N ILE A 142 -3.31 12.83 16.23
CA ILE A 142 -4.16 11.69 15.87
C ILE A 142 -4.48 11.75 14.37
N SER A 143 -4.93 12.91 13.89
CA SER A 143 -5.20 13.11 12.47
C SER A 143 -4.86 14.52 12.00
N MET A 144 -4.48 14.63 10.72
CA MET A 144 -4.19 15.88 10.02
C MET A 144 -4.59 15.71 8.56
N GLU A 145 -5.63 16.41 8.13
CA GLU A 145 -6.26 16.19 6.82
C GLU A 145 -6.72 17.52 6.23
N HIS A 146 -6.45 17.74 4.93
CA HIS A 146 -7.11 18.80 4.17
C HIS A 146 -8.30 18.19 3.44
N VAL A 147 -9.48 18.78 3.60
CA VAL A 147 -10.72 18.25 3.04
C VAL A 147 -11.41 19.33 2.21
N VAL A 148 -11.76 19.02 0.97
CA VAL A 148 -12.50 19.92 0.07
C VAL A 148 -13.83 19.27 -0.29
N GLN A 149 -14.93 19.97 -0.08
CA GLN A 149 -16.22 19.56 -0.64
C GLN A 149 -16.20 19.75 -2.16
N TRP A 150 -16.44 18.67 -2.90
CA TRP A 150 -16.36 18.65 -4.35
C TRP A 150 -17.69 18.16 -4.93
N THR A 151 -18.26 18.94 -5.85
CA THR A 151 -19.66 18.78 -6.31
C THR A 151 -19.76 18.48 -7.80
N LYS A 152 -18.68 18.04 -8.45
CA LYS A 152 -18.76 17.59 -9.85
C LYS A 152 -19.78 16.45 -9.98
N PRO A 153 -20.59 16.44 -11.06
CA PRO A 153 -21.54 15.37 -11.30
C PRO A 153 -20.81 14.08 -11.62
N TYR A 154 -21.50 12.96 -11.40
CA TYR A 154 -21.08 11.63 -11.81
C TYR A 154 -21.89 11.18 -13.05
N PRO A 155 -21.27 10.52 -14.05
CA PRO A 155 -19.82 10.35 -14.22
C PRO A 155 -19.15 11.61 -14.79
N THR A 156 -17.86 11.81 -14.50
CA THR A 156 -17.05 12.83 -15.18
C THR A 156 -16.50 12.30 -16.52
N PRO A 157 -16.11 13.18 -17.46
CA PRO A 157 -15.46 12.75 -18.71
C PRO A 157 -14.22 11.87 -18.48
N GLU A 158 -13.41 12.20 -17.48
CA GLU A 158 -12.19 11.45 -17.15
C GLU A 158 -12.51 10.05 -16.59
N GLN A 159 -13.62 9.91 -15.85
CA GLN A 159 -14.11 8.61 -15.38
C GLN A 159 -14.57 7.72 -16.54
N ASN A 160 -15.30 8.30 -17.51
CA ASN A 160 -15.73 7.58 -18.71
C ASN A 160 -14.52 7.13 -19.55
N GLU A 161 -13.50 7.99 -19.66
CA GLU A 161 -12.26 7.66 -20.36
C GLU A 161 -11.48 6.53 -19.66
N ALA A 162 -11.32 6.60 -18.34
CA ALA A 162 -10.65 5.54 -17.57
C ALA A 162 -11.38 4.20 -17.72
N GLU A 163 -12.71 4.19 -17.64
CA GLU A 163 -13.51 2.99 -17.85
C GLU A 163 -13.36 2.43 -19.28
N LEU A 164 -13.42 3.29 -20.30
CA LEU A 164 -13.26 2.87 -21.71
C LEU A 164 -11.89 2.25 -21.94
N ARG A 165 -10.82 2.88 -21.45
CA ARG A 165 -9.45 2.35 -21.55
C ARG A 165 -9.31 1.01 -20.84
N PHE A 166 -9.88 0.90 -19.62
CA PHE A 166 -9.90 -0.36 -18.88
C PHE A 166 -10.62 -1.47 -19.63
N LYS A 167 -11.83 -1.21 -20.14
CA LYS A 167 -12.63 -2.16 -20.94
C LYS A 167 -11.87 -2.60 -22.18
N THR A 168 -11.31 -1.65 -22.93
CA THR A 168 -10.55 -1.94 -24.15
C THR A 168 -9.34 -2.82 -23.85
N ALA A 169 -8.60 -2.51 -22.78
CA ALA A 169 -7.45 -3.32 -22.36
C ALA A 169 -7.86 -4.76 -22.04
N LEU A 170 -8.97 -4.95 -21.33
CA LEU A 170 -9.50 -6.27 -21.01
C LEU A 170 -10.00 -7.02 -22.24
N GLU A 171 -10.69 -6.36 -23.17
CA GLU A 171 -11.18 -6.97 -24.41
C GLU A 171 -10.04 -7.49 -25.27
N VAL A 172 -8.97 -6.68 -25.42
CA VAL A 172 -7.77 -7.12 -26.13
C VAL A 172 -7.09 -8.25 -25.36
N MET A 173 -6.98 -8.17 -24.03
CA MET A 173 -6.38 -9.22 -23.20
C MET A 173 -7.13 -10.55 -23.29
N ASN A 174 -8.47 -10.51 -23.32
CA ASN A 174 -9.31 -11.69 -23.51
C ASN A 174 -9.14 -12.28 -24.93
N THR A 175 -8.85 -11.45 -25.92
CA THR A 175 -8.63 -11.88 -27.32
C THR A 175 -7.26 -12.54 -27.49
N ILE A 176 -6.20 -11.95 -26.94
CA ILE A 176 -4.84 -12.52 -27.00
C ILE A 176 -4.61 -13.64 -25.98
N GLY A 177 -5.56 -13.84 -25.06
CA GLY A 177 -5.50 -14.81 -23.98
C GLY A 177 -4.54 -14.42 -22.85
N MET A 178 -4.80 -14.97 -21.67
CA MET A 178 -3.84 -15.03 -20.57
C MET A 178 -2.70 -15.99 -20.91
N PRO A 179 -1.52 -15.88 -20.29
CA PRO A 179 -0.42 -16.82 -20.49
C PRO A 179 -0.90 -18.27 -20.39
N GLY A 180 -0.65 -19.05 -21.45
CA GLY A 180 -1.16 -20.40 -21.62
C GLY A 180 -0.03 -21.37 -21.88
N GLU A 181 0.05 -21.89 -23.11
CA GLU A 181 1.00 -22.95 -23.48
C GLU A 181 2.16 -22.46 -24.36
N GLU A 182 2.22 -21.16 -24.64
CA GLU A 182 3.17 -20.59 -25.60
C GLU A 182 4.62 -20.67 -25.11
N ASP A 183 4.83 -20.75 -23.80
CA ASP A 183 6.15 -20.92 -23.19
C ASP A 183 6.61 -22.40 -23.12
N LYS A 184 5.73 -23.39 -23.35
CA LYS A 184 6.07 -24.82 -23.21
C LYS A 184 7.21 -25.27 -24.13
N GLU A 185 7.30 -24.68 -25.31
CA GLU A 185 8.34 -25.05 -26.29
C GLU A 185 9.70 -24.43 -25.98
N ILE A 186 9.71 -23.34 -25.20
CA ILE A 186 10.93 -22.59 -24.87
C ILE A 186 11.39 -22.79 -23.42
N MET A 187 10.55 -23.37 -22.56
CA MET A 187 10.90 -23.68 -21.16
C MET A 187 11.86 -24.86 -21.03
N GLY A 188 12.53 -24.95 -19.88
CA GLY A 188 13.29 -26.14 -19.51
C GLY A 188 12.36 -27.26 -19.04
N ARG A 189 12.75 -28.53 -19.20
CA ARG A 189 12.00 -29.64 -18.62
C ARG A 189 12.07 -29.55 -17.08
N PRO A 190 10.94 -29.31 -16.38
CA PRO A 190 10.96 -29.25 -14.93
C PRO A 190 11.29 -30.62 -14.34
N ALA A 191 11.99 -30.62 -13.22
CA ALA A 191 12.26 -31.78 -12.40
C ALA A 191 11.10 -32.03 -11.42
N SER A 192 10.89 -33.30 -11.07
CA SER A 192 10.05 -33.68 -9.93
C SER A 192 10.72 -33.27 -8.62
N GLY A 193 9.98 -32.68 -7.69
CA GLY A 193 10.52 -32.32 -6.37
C GLY A 193 9.65 -31.34 -5.60
N LYS A 194 10.19 -30.84 -4.47
CA LYS A 194 9.58 -29.79 -3.65
C LYS A 194 10.44 -28.51 -3.74
N ALA A 195 9.88 -27.43 -4.28
CA ALA A 195 10.58 -26.14 -4.36
C ALA A 195 10.62 -25.39 -3.01
N LEU A 196 9.69 -25.71 -2.11
CA LEU A 196 9.47 -24.98 -0.87
C LEU A 196 10.68 -24.90 0.05
N GLU A 197 11.39 -26.00 0.27
CA GLU A 197 12.56 -26.03 1.16
C GLU A 197 13.65 -25.10 0.64
N ALA A 198 13.83 -25.04 -0.68
CA ALA A 198 14.76 -24.12 -1.31
C ALA A 198 14.28 -22.66 -1.18
N TYR A 199 12.98 -22.38 -1.30
CA TYR A 199 12.47 -21.01 -1.08
C TYR A 199 12.61 -20.55 0.37
N ARG A 200 12.38 -21.42 1.36
CA ARG A 200 12.67 -21.12 2.78
C ARG A 200 14.15 -20.85 3.02
N GLU A 201 15.00 -21.60 2.35
CA GLU A 201 16.44 -21.37 2.42
C GLU A 201 16.84 -20.03 1.79
N LEU A 202 16.21 -19.63 0.69
CA LEU A 202 16.41 -18.30 0.11
C LEU A 202 16.01 -17.18 1.06
N GLU A 203 14.90 -17.30 1.79
CA GLU A 203 14.50 -16.32 2.81
C GLU A 203 15.56 -16.18 3.91
N ARG A 204 16.19 -17.29 4.31
CA ARG A 204 17.27 -17.31 5.30
C ARG A 204 18.55 -16.65 4.78
N LEU A 205 18.86 -16.82 3.50
CA LEU A 205 20.05 -16.28 2.84
C LEU A 205 19.89 -14.81 2.44
N TYR A 206 18.68 -14.38 2.09
CA TYR A 206 18.43 -13.07 1.49
C TYR A 206 18.97 -11.87 2.31
N PRO A 207 18.75 -11.78 3.63
CA PRO A 207 19.31 -10.66 4.42
C PRO A 207 20.84 -10.65 4.49
N LYS A 208 21.50 -11.78 4.21
CA LYS A 208 22.96 -11.92 4.25
C LYS A 208 23.61 -11.63 2.91
N GLU A 209 22.92 -11.96 1.83
CA GLU A 209 23.42 -11.81 0.46
C GLU A 209 23.01 -10.48 -0.19
N ARG A 210 21.93 -9.84 0.29
CA ARG A 210 21.46 -8.56 -0.24
C ARG A 210 22.45 -7.44 0.07
N SER A 211 22.80 -6.68 -0.97
CA SER A 211 23.61 -5.47 -0.86
C SER A 211 22.96 -4.31 -1.61
N SER A 212 23.52 -3.10 -1.48
CA SER A 212 23.10 -1.94 -2.28
C SER A 212 23.31 -2.12 -3.79
N LYS A 213 24.10 -3.10 -4.20
CA LYS A 213 24.31 -3.48 -5.61
C LYS A 213 23.45 -4.67 -6.06
N GLY A 214 22.55 -5.14 -5.21
CA GLY A 214 21.77 -6.37 -5.41
C GLY A 214 22.49 -7.61 -4.90
N ILE A 215 22.09 -8.77 -5.42
CA ILE A 215 22.63 -10.10 -5.09
C ILE A 215 23.80 -10.43 -6.02
N ASP A 216 24.92 -10.94 -5.47
CA ASP A 216 26.05 -11.42 -6.29
C ASP A 216 25.60 -12.63 -7.15
N PRO A 217 25.81 -12.62 -8.49
CA PRO A 217 25.49 -13.76 -9.37
C PRO A 217 26.14 -15.10 -8.98
N LYS A 218 27.22 -15.06 -8.18
CA LYS A 218 27.93 -16.23 -7.66
C LYS A 218 27.46 -16.68 -6.27
N ALA A 219 26.56 -15.95 -5.64
CA ALA A 219 26.07 -16.25 -4.30
C ALA A 219 25.39 -17.64 -4.22
N GLU A 220 25.38 -18.22 -3.03
CA GLU A 220 24.78 -19.54 -2.77
C GLU A 220 23.28 -19.51 -3.06
N GLY A 221 22.60 -18.42 -2.68
CA GLY A 221 21.19 -18.21 -2.94
C GLY A 221 20.83 -18.27 -4.44
N VAL A 222 21.69 -17.81 -5.35
CA VAL A 222 21.43 -17.92 -6.79
C VAL A 222 21.36 -19.39 -7.25
N GLN A 223 22.20 -20.26 -6.68
CA GLN A 223 22.13 -21.70 -6.98
C GLN A 223 20.92 -22.37 -6.36
N MET A 224 20.56 -22.01 -5.13
CA MET A 224 19.34 -22.49 -4.49
C MET A 224 18.10 -22.08 -5.27
N PHE A 225 18.06 -20.83 -5.73
CA PHE A 225 16.98 -20.31 -6.57
C PHE A 225 16.87 -21.09 -7.87
N LEU A 226 17.97 -21.24 -8.63
CA LEU A 226 17.99 -22.00 -9.89
C LEU A 226 17.60 -23.48 -9.72
N LYS A 227 17.81 -24.06 -8.54
CA LYS A 227 17.33 -25.41 -8.19
C LYS A 227 15.82 -25.40 -7.92
N ALA A 228 15.34 -24.44 -7.14
CA ALA A 228 13.93 -24.29 -6.78
C ALA A 228 13.05 -24.06 -8.02
N VAL A 229 13.48 -23.15 -8.90
CA VAL A 229 12.70 -22.78 -10.09
C VAL A 229 12.69 -23.84 -11.18
N ASN A 230 13.50 -24.90 -11.07
CA ASN A 230 13.46 -26.01 -11.99
C ASN A 230 12.40 -27.06 -11.60
N VAL A 231 11.56 -26.82 -10.59
CA VAL A 231 10.52 -27.76 -10.13
C VAL A 231 9.16 -27.46 -10.77
N GLU A 232 8.32 -28.45 -11.02
CA GLU A 232 7.04 -28.23 -11.74
C GLU A 232 6.00 -27.43 -10.92
N HIS A 233 5.91 -27.67 -9.60
CA HIS A 233 4.91 -27.05 -8.73
C HIS A 233 5.52 -26.42 -7.49
N ALA A 234 5.51 -25.10 -7.44
CA ALA A 234 6.02 -24.32 -6.31
C ALA A 234 5.03 -24.28 -5.13
N ASN A 235 3.72 -24.25 -5.40
CA ASN A 235 2.66 -24.11 -4.38
C ASN A 235 2.89 -22.89 -3.47
N LEU A 236 3.31 -21.76 -4.05
CA LEU A 236 3.66 -20.53 -3.34
C LEU A 236 2.49 -20.05 -2.49
N LEU A 237 1.26 -20.10 -3.02
CA LEU A 237 0.05 -19.75 -2.30
C LEU A 237 -0.27 -20.69 -1.14
N LYS A 238 0.35 -21.87 -0.98
CA LYS A 238 0.19 -22.62 0.29
C LYS A 238 0.93 -21.95 1.45
N HIS A 239 1.87 -21.06 1.15
CA HIS A 239 2.80 -20.48 2.10
C HIS A 239 2.73 -18.96 2.16
N TYR A 240 2.42 -18.31 1.04
CA TYR A 240 2.29 -16.86 0.94
C TYR A 240 0.85 -16.45 0.66
N GLN A 241 0.54 -15.23 1.07
CA GLN A 241 -0.71 -14.58 0.71
C GLN A 241 -0.70 -14.26 -0.80
N PRO A 242 -1.86 -14.36 -1.47
CA PRO A 242 -2.05 -13.69 -2.76
C PRO A 242 -2.04 -12.17 -2.57
N ASP A 243 -2.21 -11.40 -3.64
CA ASP A 243 -2.22 -9.93 -3.60
C ASP A 243 -3.19 -9.34 -2.59
N PHE A 244 -4.27 -10.07 -2.32
CA PHE A 244 -5.30 -9.71 -1.36
C PHE A 244 -5.43 -10.82 -0.32
N LYS A 245 -5.45 -10.46 0.96
CA LYS A 245 -5.72 -11.43 2.02
C LYS A 245 -7.07 -12.10 1.77
N ALA A 246 -7.10 -13.43 1.89
CA ALA A 246 -8.35 -14.19 1.77
C ALA A 246 -9.34 -13.89 2.91
N GLY A 247 -8.88 -13.19 3.95
CA GLY A 247 -9.67 -12.75 5.09
C GLY A 247 -8.78 -12.46 6.31
N PRO A 248 -9.38 -12.08 7.45
CA PRO A 248 -8.64 -11.81 8.69
C PRO A 248 -7.92 -13.04 9.26
N ASP A 249 -8.39 -14.26 8.94
CA ASP A 249 -7.78 -15.51 9.39
C ASP A 249 -6.59 -15.96 8.53
N ASP A 250 -6.32 -15.29 7.42
CA ASP A 250 -5.17 -15.56 6.57
C ASP A 250 -3.88 -15.07 7.25
N LYS A 251 -3.16 -16.00 7.87
CA LYS A 251 -1.91 -15.74 8.61
C LYS A 251 -0.65 -15.97 7.78
N ARG A 252 -0.78 -16.32 6.50
CA ARG A 252 0.39 -16.48 5.63
C ARG A 252 1.17 -15.15 5.56
N PRO A 253 2.49 -15.13 5.43
CA PRO A 253 3.22 -13.91 5.11
C PRO A 253 2.90 -13.41 3.69
N SER A 254 3.06 -12.10 3.45
CA SER A 254 3.08 -11.55 2.11
C SER A 254 4.17 -12.22 1.27
N MET A 255 3.93 -12.36 -0.02
CA MET A 255 4.93 -12.93 -0.92
C MET A 255 6.18 -12.04 -0.99
N PRO A 256 7.40 -12.59 -0.82
CA PRO A 256 8.64 -11.82 -0.83
C PRO A 256 9.06 -11.49 -2.27
N TRP A 257 8.27 -10.67 -2.96
CA TRP A 257 8.47 -10.31 -4.37
C TRP A 257 9.85 -9.74 -4.66
N GLU A 258 10.35 -8.83 -3.81
CA GLU A 258 11.68 -8.25 -3.95
C GLU A 258 12.79 -9.30 -3.95
N MET A 259 12.71 -10.27 -3.03
CA MET A 259 13.67 -11.37 -2.96
C MET A 259 13.67 -12.17 -4.26
N PHE A 260 12.50 -12.60 -4.74
CA PHE A 260 12.40 -13.35 -5.99
C PHE A 260 12.90 -12.53 -7.19
N ALA A 261 12.62 -11.24 -7.23
CA ALA A 261 13.04 -10.34 -8.28
C ALA A 261 14.58 -10.18 -8.33
N GLU A 262 15.20 -9.96 -7.17
CA GLU A 262 16.64 -9.76 -7.05
C GLU A 262 17.41 -11.06 -7.37
N TYR A 263 16.95 -12.22 -6.90
CA TYR A 263 17.56 -13.50 -7.28
C TYR A 263 17.36 -13.85 -8.76
N ALA A 264 16.19 -13.55 -9.34
CA ALA A 264 15.98 -13.72 -10.78
C ALA A 264 16.92 -12.83 -11.60
N GLN A 265 17.14 -11.58 -11.17
CA GLN A 265 18.10 -10.68 -11.83
C GLN A 265 19.54 -11.19 -11.70
N ALA A 266 19.95 -11.64 -10.51
CA ALA A 266 21.28 -12.20 -10.30
C ALA A 266 21.50 -13.48 -11.13
N ALA A 267 20.47 -14.31 -11.32
CA ALA A 267 20.51 -15.46 -12.20
C ALA A 267 20.70 -15.07 -13.68
N ILE A 268 20.06 -14.00 -14.15
CA ILE A 268 20.29 -13.45 -15.50
C ILE A 268 21.75 -13.01 -15.66
N GLU A 269 22.29 -12.27 -14.70
CA GLU A 269 23.69 -11.83 -14.75
C GLU A 269 24.68 -13.00 -14.69
N ARG A 270 24.34 -14.08 -13.97
CA ARG A 270 25.10 -15.33 -13.99
C ARG A 270 25.10 -15.97 -15.39
N ALA A 271 23.96 -15.98 -16.08
CA ALA A 271 23.85 -16.51 -17.43
C ALA A 271 24.66 -15.69 -18.44
N LYS A 272 24.58 -14.36 -18.38
CA LYS A 272 25.40 -13.45 -19.20
C LYS A 272 26.90 -13.66 -18.97
N ALA A 273 27.32 -13.90 -17.72
CA ALA A 273 28.70 -14.21 -17.42
C ALA A 273 29.15 -15.55 -18.03
N ALA A 274 28.28 -16.57 -18.01
CA ALA A 274 28.55 -17.86 -18.65
C ALA A 274 28.63 -17.73 -20.19
N GLU A 275 27.77 -16.92 -20.81
CA GLU A 275 27.83 -16.61 -22.24
C GLU A 275 29.17 -15.96 -22.63
N LYS A 276 29.60 -14.94 -21.88
CA LYS A 276 30.90 -14.28 -22.09
C LYS A 276 32.10 -15.23 -21.97
N GLN A 277 31.94 -16.32 -21.23
CA GLN A 277 32.94 -17.38 -21.07
C GLN A 277 32.82 -18.48 -22.15
N GLY A 278 31.96 -18.31 -23.15
CA GLY A 278 31.73 -19.28 -24.22
C GLY A 278 30.83 -20.46 -23.83
N ASN A 279 30.13 -20.39 -22.68
CA ASN A 279 29.28 -21.47 -22.19
C ASN A 279 27.79 -21.19 -22.45
N SER A 280 27.43 -21.06 -23.72
CA SER A 280 26.07 -20.74 -24.18
C SER A 280 25.02 -21.76 -23.72
N ARG A 281 25.39 -23.04 -23.58
CA ARG A 281 24.47 -24.09 -23.06
C ARG A 281 24.05 -23.85 -21.61
N VAL A 282 24.98 -23.39 -20.77
CA VAL A 282 24.66 -23.05 -19.38
C VAL A 282 23.79 -21.80 -19.32
N ALA A 283 24.11 -20.78 -20.11
CA ALA A 283 23.30 -19.57 -20.21
C ALA A 283 21.85 -19.90 -20.65
N GLU A 284 21.70 -20.67 -21.73
CA GLU A 284 20.41 -21.14 -22.23
C GLU A 284 19.62 -21.90 -21.14
N SER A 285 20.26 -22.84 -20.46
CA SER A 285 19.63 -23.61 -19.36
C SER A 285 19.12 -22.71 -18.23
N ILE A 286 19.88 -21.67 -17.88
CA ILE A 286 19.45 -20.70 -16.85
C ILE A 286 18.24 -19.90 -17.33
N TYR A 287 18.25 -19.33 -18.54
CA TYR A 287 17.11 -18.58 -19.07
C TYR A 287 15.85 -19.44 -19.16
N LYS A 288 15.98 -20.67 -19.63
CA LYS A 288 14.88 -21.64 -19.69
C LYS A 288 14.28 -21.94 -18.31
N ARG A 289 15.09 -22.02 -17.26
CA ARG A 289 14.62 -22.18 -15.86
C ARG A 289 13.90 -20.95 -15.34
N LEU A 290 14.33 -19.75 -15.73
CA LEU A 290 13.64 -18.51 -15.36
C LEU A 290 12.28 -18.39 -16.05
N ILE A 291 12.17 -18.85 -17.30
CA ILE A 291 10.86 -18.96 -17.98
C ILE A 291 9.96 -19.94 -17.22
N THR A 292 10.49 -21.10 -16.78
CA THR A 292 9.77 -22.06 -15.93
C THR A 292 9.32 -21.43 -14.60
N PHE A 293 10.16 -20.61 -13.96
CA PHE A 293 9.78 -19.89 -12.74
C PHE A 293 8.57 -18.99 -12.96
N GLY A 294 8.61 -18.16 -14.00
CA GLY A 294 7.50 -17.27 -14.29
C GLY A 294 6.21 -18.05 -14.57
N ARG A 295 6.30 -19.20 -15.24
CA ARG A 295 5.14 -20.10 -15.42
C ARG A 295 4.60 -20.65 -14.09
N GLN A 296 5.48 -21.05 -13.15
CA GLN A 296 5.02 -21.51 -11.83
C GLN A 296 4.19 -20.45 -11.12
N ILE A 297 4.62 -19.19 -11.18
CA ILE A 297 3.87 -18.07 -10.62
C ILE A 297 2.51 -17.94 -11.34
N LEU A 298 2.50 -17.98 -12.67
CA LEU A 298 1.27 -17.80 -13.46
C LEU A 298 0.24 -18.93 -13.30
N ASN A 299 0.68 -20.13 -12.94
CA ASN A 299 -0.21 -21.25 -12.65
C ASN A 299 -0.97 -21.09 -11.32
N GLU A 300 -0.62 -20.10 -10.50
CA GLU A 300 -1.25 -19.86 -9.21
C GLU A 300 -2.17 -18.63 -9.28
N PRO A 301 -3.42 -18.70 -8.78
CA PRO A 301 -4.39 -17.60 -8.81
C PRO A 301 -4.06 -16.52 -7.78
N GLY A 302 -2.88 -15.91 -7.90
CA GLY A 302 -2.33 -15.01 -6.88
C GLY A 302 -2.63 -13.53 -7.07
N GLY A 303 -3.26 -13.14 -8.18
CA GLY A 303 -3.68 -11.77 -8.48
C GLY A 303 -2.84 -11.09 -9.57
N ALA A 304 -2.97 -9.76 -9.66
CA ALA A 304 -2.32 -8.94 -10.67
C ALA A 304 -0.78 -8.93 -10.57
N ARG A 305 -0.20 -8.93 -9.37
CA ARG A 305 1.26 -8.98 -9.20
C ARG A 305 1.82 -10.32 -9.63
N PHE A 306 1.12 -11.43 -9.39
CA PHE A 306 1.51 -12.73 -9.92
C PHE A 306 1.62 -12.70 -11.44
N LEU A 307 0.66 -12.06 -12.11
CA LEU A 307 0.69 -11.88 -13.56
C LEU A 307 1.84 -10.98 -14.01
N ILE A 308 1.99 -9.80 -13.39
CA ILE A 308 3.06 -8.86 -13.74
C ILE A 308 4.44 -9.49 -13.54
N TRP A 309 4.68 -10.11 -12.38
CA TRP A 309 5.96 -10.72 -12.07
C TRP A 309 6.22 -11.96 -12.93
N GLY A 310 5.23 -12.84 -13.06
CA GLY A 310 5.34 -14.05 -13.87
C GLY A 310 5.67 -13.73 -15.32
N ILE A 311 4.87 -12.88 -15.98
CA ILE A 311 5.10 -12.49 -17.37
C ILE A 311 6.38 -11.66 -17.49
N GLY A 312 6.65 -10.75 -16.55
CA GLY A 312 7.85 -9.91 -16.55
C GLY A 312 9.15 -10.70 -16.43
N ILE A 313 9.16 -11.78 -15.64
CA ILE A 313 10.29 -12.70 -15.55
C ILE A 313 10.43 -13.52 -16.84
N GLN A 314 9.33 -14.10 -17.34
CA GLN A 314 9.35 -14.86 -18.59
C GLN A 314 9.85 -14.03 -19.77
N LYS A 315 9.34 -12.79 -19.93
CA LYS A 315 9.74 -11.87 -20.99
C LYS A 315 11.24 -11.57 -20.93
N ARG A 316 11.76 -11.15 -19.77
CA ARG A 316 13.19 -10.83 -19.61
C ARG A 316 14.08 -12.03 -19.89
N ALA A 317 13.70 -13.21 -19.41
CA ALA A 317 14.46 -14.43 -19.66
C ALA A 317 14.41 -14.85 -21.15
N ALA A 318 13.25 -14.72 -21.80
CA ALA A 318 13.09 -15.01 -23.21
C ALA A 318 13.83 -14.01 -24.13
N GLU A 319 13.90 -12.73 -23.76
CA GLU A 319 14.71 -11.73 -24.47
C GLU A 319 16.18 -12.13 -24.52
N GLU A 320 16.72 -12.57 -23.39
CA GLU A 320 18.12 -13.02 -23.31
C GLU A 320 18.30 -14.40 -23.96
N LEU A 321 17.33 -15.31 -23.86
CA LEU A 321 17.35 -16.59 -24.55
C LEU A 321 17.41 -16.42 -26.08
N ALA A 322 16.61 -15.50 -26.63
CA ALA A 322 16.60 -15.20 -28.07
C ALA A 322 17.94 -14.67 -28.58
N ARG A 323 18.75 -14.03 -27.72
CA ARG A 323 20.11 -13.58 -28.08
C ARG A 323 21.07 -14.77 -28.22
N VAL A 324 20.97 -15.75 -27.33
CA VAL A 324 21.86 -16.93 -27.31
C VAL A 324 21.50 -17.96 -28.40
N GLN A 325 20.26 -18.01 -28.85
CA GLN A 325 19.76 -18.94 -29.89
C GLN A 325 20.13 -18.53 -31.33
N GLU A 326 21.33 -18.02 -31.60
CA GLU A 326 21.73 -17.43 -32.89
C GLU A 326 21.19 -18.15 -34.15
N ARG A 327 20.34 -17.45 -34.93
CA ARG A 327 19.78 -17.85 -36.25
C ARG A 327 19.15 -19.24 -36.33
N THR A 328 18.47 -19.70 -35.28
CA THR A 328 17.66 -20.93 -35.29
C THR A 328 16.17 -20.62 -35.45
N ALA A 329 15.38 -21.62 -35.88
CA ALA A 329 13.92 -21.54 -35.83
C ALA A 329 13.39 -21.32 -34.40
N ASP A 330 14.14 -21.76 -33.38
CA ASP A 330 13.80 -21.54 -31.97
C ASP A 330 13.88 -20.06 -31.59
N ARG A 331 14.77 -19.27 -32.22
CA ARG A 331 14.85 -17.82 -31.97
C ARG A 331 13.59 -17.09 -32.40
N GLU A 332 13.02 -17.41 -33.56
CA GLU A 332 11.79 -16.76 -34.05
C GLU A 332 10.62 -17.02 -33.09
N LYS A 333 10.50 -18.27 -32.60
CA LYS A 333 9.51 -18.64 -31.58
C LYS A 333 9.72 -17.86 -30.29
N THR A 334 10.95 -17.78 -29.80
CA THR A 334 11.27 -17.03 -28.58
C THR A 334 10.97 -15.53 -28.74
N LEU A 335 11.26 -14.94 -29.90
CA LEU A 335 10.94 -13.53 -30.18
C LEU A 335 9.42 -13.28 -30.26
N ALA A 336 8.67 -14.18 -30.88
CA ALA A 336 7.20 -14.10 -30.90
C ALA A 336 6.62 -14.16 -29.49
N PHE A 337 7.16 -15.04 -28.63
CA PHE A 337 6.80 -15.11 -27.22
C PHE A 337 7.12 -13.81 -26.47
N VAL A 338 8.30 -13.21 -26.68
CA VAL A 338 8.68 -11.92 -26.08
C VAL A 338 7.70 -10.81 -26.45
N GLN A 339 7.31 -10.72 -27.73
CA GLN A 339 6.35 -9.71 -28.20
C GLN A 339 4.97 -9.90 -27.56
N LEU A 340 4.48 -11.15 -27.49
CA LEU A 340 3.21 -11.47 -26.85
C LEU A 340 3.22 -11.15 -25.35
N ALA A 341 4.28 -11.54 -24.64
CA ALA A 341 4.48 -11.24 -23.23
C ALA A 341 4.56 -9.72 -22.97
N GLY A 342 5.27 -8.98 -23.85
CA GLY A 342 5.33 -7.52 -23.80
C GLY A 342 3.94 -6.89 -23.92
N ARG A 343 3.18 -7.27 -24.95
CA ARG A 343 1.82 -6.75 -25.17
C ARG A 343 0.89 -7.07 -24.01
N ARG A 344 0.99 -8.26 -23.41
CA ARG A 344 0.22 -8.64 -22.21
C ARG A 344 0.56 -7.74 -21.01
N LEU A 345 1.84 -7.46 -20.77
CA LEU A 345 2.27 -6.55 -19.70
C LEU A 345 1.74 -5.13 -19.91
N ASP A 346 1.82 -4.60 -21.13
CA ASP A 346 1.33 -3.25 -21.44
C ASP A 346 -0.18 -3.13 -21.17
N LEU A 347 -0.95 -4.15 -21.56
CA LEU A 347 -2.40 -4.19 -21.31
C LEU A 347 -2.71 -4.34 -19.81
N LEU A 348 -1.96 -5.18 -19.08
CA LEU A 348 -2.10 -5.32 -17.62
C LEU A 348 -1.80 -3.98 -16.92
N GLN A 349 -0.70 -3.32 -17.27
CA GLN A 349 -0.33 -2.02 -16.70
C GLN A 349 -1.36 -0.92 -17.05
N THR A 350 -1.90 -0.95 -18.26
CA THR A 350 -2.97 -0.03 -18.67
C THR A 350 -4.23 -0.26 -17.83
N ALA A 351 -4.65 -1.52 -17.65
CA ALA A 351 -5.81 -1.84 -16.83
C ALA A 351 -5.59 -1.46 -15.35
N LEU A 352 -4.40 -1.72 -14.81
CA LEU A 352 -4.07 -1.38 -13.43
C LEU A 352 -4.03 0.13 -13.20
N SER A 353 -3.43 0.91 -14.11
CA SER A 353 -3.37 2.36 -13.96
C SER A 353 -4.77 3.01 -13.97
N CYS A 354 -5.73 2.42 -14.69
CA CYS A 354 -7.12 2.89 -14.68
C CYS A 354 -7.83 2.64 -13.32
N LEU A 355 -7.40 1.64 -12.55
CA LEU A 355 -7.92 1.37 -11.21
C LEU A 355 -7.13 2.11 -10.13
N ASP A 356 -5.85 2.41 -10.38
CA ASP A 356 -4.95 3.02 -9.42
C ASP A 356 -4.99 4.56 -9.43
N ASP A 357 -5.38 5.19 -10.56
CA ASP A 357 -5.55 6.64 -10.66
C ASP A 357 -6.82 7.10 -9.91
N MET A 358 -6.72 7.14 -8.57
CA MET A 358 -7.79 7.59 -7.69
C MET A 358 -7.94 9.12 -7.67
N VAL A 359 -7.02 9.86 -8.30
CA VAL A 359 -7.02 11.32 -8.32
C VAL A 359 -8.34 11.81 -8.87
N ASP A 360 -8.98 12.75 -8.16
CA ASP A 360 -10.25 13.34 -8.57
C ASP A 360 -11.35 12.29 -8.90
N TYR A 361 -11.34 11.14 -8.21
CA TYR A 361 -12.25 10.02 -8.44
C TYR A 361 -12.16 9.39 -9.83
N LYS A 362 -11.10 9.61 -10.62
CA LYS A 362 -11.00 9.10 -12.01
C LYS A 362 -11.22 7.59 -12.12
N ALA A 363 -10.65 6.80 -11.20
CA ALA A 363 -10.81 5.35 -11.19
C ALA A 363 -12.23 4.84 -10.88
N LEU A 364 -13.17 5.68 -10.41
CA LEU A 364 -14.46 5.23 -9.88
C LEU A 364 -15.24 4.33 -10.85
N SER A 365 -15.42 4.77 -12.11
CA SER A 365 -16.22 4.02 -13.07
C SER A 365 -15.53 2.73 -13.52
N ALA A 366 -14.21 2.78 -13.73
CA ALA A 366 -13.40 1.59 -14.02
C ALA A 366 -13.45 0.57 -12.86
N ALA A 367 -13.39 1.04 -11.61
CA ALA A 367 -13.45 0.21 -10.42
C ALA A 367 -14.83 -0.45 -10.25
N MET A 368 -15.92 0.28 -10.50
CA MET A 368 -17.27 -0.30 -10.53
C MET A 368 -17.38 -1.42 -11.56
N TYR A 369 -16.84 -1.19 -12.76
CA TYR A 369 -16.83 -2.21 -13.81
C TYR A 369 -15.98 -3.43 -13.40
N ALA A 370 -14.75 -3.23 -12.92
CA ALA A 370 -13.86 -4.30 -12.49
C ALA A 370 -14.47 -5.14 -11.36
N ALA A 371 -15.00 -4.50 -10.33
CA ALA A 371 -15.57 -5.15 -9.16
C ALA A 371 -16.86 -5.96 -9.46
N SER A 372 -17.58 -5.61 -10.53
CA SER A 372 -18.80 -6.29 -10.97
C SER A 372 -18.56 -7.62 -11.72
N ARG A 373 -17.31 -8.03 -11.94
CA ARG A 373 -16.94 -9.20 -12.74
C ARG A 373 -16.69 -10.42 -11.84
N PRO A 374 -17.66 -11.33 -11.62
CA PRO A 374 -17.59 -12.30 -10.54
C PRO A 374 -16.48 -13.35 -10.68
N LYS A 375 -16.05 -13.65 -11.91
CA LYS A 375 -15.02 -14.65 -12.22
C LYS A 375 -13.62 -14.06 -12.43
N ASP A 376 -13.47 -12.75 -12.22
CA ASP A 376 -12.21 -12.05 -12.46
C ASP A 376 -11.38 -12.01 -11.18
N HIS A 377 -10.45 -12.95 -11.03
CA HIS A 377 -9.60 -13.03 -9.83
C HIS A 377 -8.47 -11.99 -9.81
N VAL A 378 -8.31 -11.22 -10.88
CA VAL A 378 -7.19 -10.30 -11.06
C VAL A 378 -7.61 -8.89 -10.68
N PHE A 379 -8.66 -8.39 -11.32
CA PHE A 379 -9.07 -6.99 -11.22
C PHE A 379 -10.23 -6.77 -10.26
N ARG A 380 -11.03 -7.80 -9.98
CA ARG A 380 -12.17 -7.66 -9.08
C ARG A 380 -11.77 -7.23 -7.66
N PRO A 381 -10.77 -7.85 -7.01
CA PRO A 381 -10.36 -7.42 -5.68
C PRO A 381 -9.82 -5.99 -5.66
N LEU A 382 -9.04 -5.60 -6.68
CA LEU A 382 -8.58 -4.22 -6.87
C LEU A 382 -9.74 -3.23 -7.00
N GLY A 383 -10.76 -3.59 -7.78
CA GLY A 383 -11.98 -2.79 -7.90
C GLY A 383 -12.67 -2.61 -6.56
N ILE A 384 -12.85 -3.70 -5.79
CA ILE A 384 -13.47 -3.65 -4.45
C ILE A 384 -12.68 -2.73 -3.51
N SER A 385 -11.35 -2.89 -3.45
CA SER A 385 -10.49 -2.09 -2.59
C SER A 385 -10.47 -0.61 -2.98
N THR A 386 -10.49 -0.31 -4.28
CA THR A 386 -10.59 1.07 -4.82
C THR A 386 -11.93 1.71 -4.44
N LEU A 387 -13.03 0.99 -4.62
CA LEU A 387 -14.37 1.47 -4.22
C LEU A 387 -14.45 1.73 -2.72
N ALA A 388 -13.82 0.89 -1.89
CA ALA A 388 -13.79 1.10 -0.44
C ALA A 388 -13.07 2.40 -0.07
N ILE A 389 -11.93 2.71 -0.69
CA ILE A 389 -11.21 3.99 -0.50
C ILE A 389 -12.09 5.16 -0.94
N LEU A 390 -12.56 5.14 -2.18
CA LEU A 390 -13.32 6.24 -2.76
C LEU A 390 -14.64 6.49 -2.02
N GLY A 391 -15.29 5.44 -1.51
CA GLY A 391 -16.53 5.51 -0.76
C GLY A 391 -16.38 5.98 0.68
N ILE A 392 -15.30 5.60 1.37
CA ILE A 392 -15.13 5.89 2.82
C ILE A 392 -14.25 7.12 3.06
N LYS A 393 -13.12 7.22 2.37
CA LYS A 393 -12.17 8.33 2.55
C LYS A 393 -12.38 9.45 1.56
N GLY A 394 -12.86 9.13 0.37
CA GLY A 394 -12.86 10.05 -0.76
C GLY A 394 -11.57 9.98 -1.58
N ALA A 395 -11.44 10.88 -2.55
CA ALA A 395 -10.33 10.86 -3.51
C ALA A 395 -9.23 11.84 -3.14
N PRO A 396 -7.95 11.54 -3.40
CA PRO A 396 -6.92 12.56 -3.37
C PRO A 396 -7.16 13.59 -4.50
N ALA A 397 -6.88 14.86 -4.21
CA ALA A 397 -6.79 15.89 -5.24
C ALA A 397 -5.48 15.74 -6.03
N ASN A 398 -5.36 16.47 -7.13
CA ASN A 398 -4.14 16.46 -7.92
C ASN A 398 -2.93 17.07 -7.18
N GLU A 399 -1.73 16.84 -7.73
CA GLU A 399 -0.46 17.28 -7.15
C GLU A 399 -0.40 18.81 -6.95
N ALA A 400 -0.97 19.58 -7.88
CA ALA A 400 -0.99 21.03 -7.79
C ALA A 400 -1.78 21.53 -6.56
N ALA A 401 -2.94 20.94 -6.29
CA ALA A 401 -3.73 21.24 -5.10
C ALA A 401 -3.03 20.79 -3.80
N THR A 402 -2.42 19.60 -3.82
CA THR A 402 -1.64 19.09 -2.68
C THR A 402 -0.47 20.03 -2.34
N LYS A 403 0.26 20.50 -3.35
CA LYS A 403 1.35 21.48 -3.19
C LYS A 403 0.86 22.85 -2.72
N ALA A 404 -0.30 23.29 -3.21
CA ALA A 404 -0.90 24.55 -2.80
C ALA A 404 -1.39 24.52 -1.35
N ALA A 405 -1.97 23.40 -0.90
CA ALA A 405 -2.44 23.20 0.45
C ALA A 405 -1.33 22.91 1.47
N GLY A 406 -0.17 22.40 1.02
CA GLY A 406 0.92 22.00 1.92
C GLY A 406 0.84 20.54 2.39
N GLY A 407 -0.16 19.79 1.93
CA GLY A 407 -0.43 18.42 2.36
C GLY A 407 -1.43 17.75 1.44
N ILE A 408 -1.62 16.44 1.62
CA ILE A 408 -2.60 15.69 0.82
C ILE A 408 -3.98 16.29 1.04
N VAL A 409 -4.63 16.65 -0.06
CA VAL A 409 -6.00 17.17 -0.08
C VAL A 409 -6.95 16.04 -0.47
N ILE A 410 -7.98 15.85 0.34
CA ILE A 410 -9.02 14.85 0.15
C ILE A 410 -10.29 15.53 -0.34
N LEU A 411 -10.78 15.06 -1.48
CA LEU A 411 -12.02 15.49 -2.08
C LEU A 411 -13.17 14.65 -1.55
N GLN A 412 -14.13 15.31 -0.94
CA GLN A 412 -15.38 14.71 -0.48
C GLN A 412 -16.47 15.03 -1.49
N ASN A 413 -16.88 14.02 -2.26
CA ASN A 413 -18.01 14.12 -3.17
C ASN A 413 -19.07 13.09 -2.77
N ARG A 414 -20.14 13.57 -2.12
CA ARG A 414 -21.21 12.70 -1.58
C ARG A 414 -21.88 11.85 -2.66
N ALA A 415 -22.07 12.39 -3.86
CA ALA A 415 -22.70 11.64 -4.95
C ALA A 415 -21.82 10.47 -5.41
N MET A 416 -20.52 10.72 -5.61
CA MET A 416 -19.56 9.70 -6.02
C MET A 416 -19.27 8.67 -4.92
N GLN A 417 -19.18 9.10 -3.66
CA GLN A 417 -19.06 8.20 -2.51
C GLN A 417 -20.25 7.26 -2.42
N LYS A 418 -21.46 7.79 -2.60
CA LYS A 418 -22.68 6.99 -2.63
C LYS A 418 -22.64 5.95 -3.74
N GLN A 419 -22.22 6.30 -4.95
CA GLN A 419 -22.05 5.33 -6.04
C GLN A 419 -21.07 4.21 -5.69
N ALA A 420 -19.93 4.55 -5.07
CA ALA A 420 -18.95 3.56 -4.65
C ALA A 420 -19.50 2.60 -3.58
N LEU A 421 -20.22 3.13 -2.57
CA LEU A 421 -20.82 2.34 -1.51
C LEU A 421 -21.98 1.46 -2.02
N GLU A 422 -22.86 1.98 -2.87
CA GLU A 422 -23.95 1.21 -3.49
C GLU A 422 -23.40 0.05 -4.34
N ALA A 423 -22.29 0.27 -5.08
CA ALA A 423 -21.62 -0.78 -5.82
C ALA A 423 -21.10 -1.89 -4.89
N LEU A 424 -20.47 -1.52 -3.77
CA LEU A 424 -19.99 -2.47 -2.76
C LEU A 424 -21.14 -3.26 -2.12
N GLU A 425 -22.26 -2.61 -1.78
CA GLU A 425 -23.44 -3.26 -1.22
C GLU A 425 -24.04 -4.29 -2.19
N LYS A 426 -24.12 -3.94 -3.48
CA LYS A 426 -24.55 -4.85 -4.53
C LYS A 426 -23.63 -6.08 -4.62
N ILE A 427 -22.32 -5.88 -4.60
CA ILE A 427 -21.33 -6.98 -4.62
C ILE A 427 -21.43 -7.86 -3.37
N ALA A 428 -21.62 -7.24 -2.20
CA ALA A 428 -21.78 -7.96 -0.93
C ALA A 428 -23.09 -8.76 -0.84
N SER A 429 -24.08 -8.45 -1.69
CA SER A 429 -25.35 -9.20 -1.79
C SER A 429 -25.26 -10.47 -2.64
N GLU A 430 -24.11 -10.73 -3.28
CA GLU A 430 -23.90 -11.94 -4.06
C GLU A 430 -23.97 -13.21 -3.20
N SER A 431 -24.46 -14.30 -3.78
CA SER A 431 -24.74 -15.57 -3.09
C SER A 431 -23.52 -16.25 -2.44
N SER A 432 -22.29 -15.84 -2.77
CA SER A 432 -21.06 -16.33 -2.14
C SER A 432 -20.71 -15.51 -0.90
N GLY A 433 -20.86 -16.08 0.29
CA GLY A 433 -20.53 -15.41 1.56
C GLY A 433 -19.07 -14.95 1.70
N SER A 434 -18.15 -15.46 0.88
CA SER A 434 -16.73 -15.04 0.86
C SER A 434 -16.54 -13.59 0.40
N VAL A 435 -17.26 -13.17 -0.63
CA VAL A 435 -17.16 -11.81 -1.19
C VAL A 435 -17.70 -10.77 -0.22
N LYS A 436 -18.79 -11.09 0.48
CA LYS A 436 -19.34 -10.23 1.53
C LYS A 436 -18.32 -9.95 2.63
N SER A 437 -17.65 -10.99 3.13
CA SER A 437 -16.61 -10.87 4.15
C SER A 437 -15.42 -10.04 3.66
N GLU A 438 -15.03 -10.20 2.39
CA GLU A 438 -13.98 -9.38 1.76
C GLU A 438 -14.37 -7.89 1.72
N VAL A 439 -15.57 -7.57 1.25
CA VAL A 439 -16.08 -6.19 1.21
C VAL A 439 -16.09 -5.55 2.61
N GLU A 440 -16.63 -6.24 3.62
CA GLU A 440 -16.67 -5.71 4.98
C GLU A 440 -15.28 -5.55 5.59
N PHE A 441 -14.38 -6.51 5.34
CA PHE A 441 -12.98 -6.38 5.75
C PHE A 441 -12.31 -5.16 5.11
N GLN A 442 -12.47 -4.96 3.80
CA GLN A 442 -11.87 -3.82 3.09
C GLN A 442 -12.42 -2.48 3.63
N LYS A 443 -13.73 -2.40 3.88
CA LYS A 443 -14.35 -1.21 4.48
C LYS A 443 -13.75 -0.90 5.85
N GLU A 444 -13.60 -1.89 6.72
CA GLU A 444 -13.04 -1.69 8.06
C GLU A 444 -11.55 -1.35 8.05
N TRP A 445 -10.79 -2.02 7.18
CA TRP A 445 -9.38 -1.75 7.00
C TRP A 445 -9.12 -0.32 6.52
N VAL A 446 -9.90 0.17 5.53
CA VAL A 446 -9.81 1.55 5.03
C VAL A 446 -10.14 2.60 6.11
N LYS A 447 -11.08 2.33 7.03
CA LYS A 447 -11.38 3.28 8.12
C LYS A 447 -10.18 3.48 9.04
N THR A 448 -9.43 2.41 9.30
CA THR A 448 -8.38 2.37 10.32
C THR A 448 -6.98 2.70 9.78
N HIS A 449 -6.78 2.66 8.47
CA HIS A 449 -5.46 2.90 7.84
C HIS A 449 -5.48 4.17 6.97
N ARG A 450 -4.33 4.84 6.80
CA ARG A 450 -4.17 5.95 5.84
C ARG A 450 -3.66 5.41 4.51
N VAL A 451 -4.53 5.30 3.51
CA VAL A 451 -4.27 4.55 2.27
C VAL A 451 -4.81 5.30 1.06
N PHE A 452 -3.99 5.42 0.02
CA PHE A 452 -4.35 5.95 -1.30
C PHE A 452 -3.49 5.26 -2.37
N GLY A 453 -4.10 4.88 -3.49
CA GLY A 453 -3.43 4.16 -4.59
C GLY A 453 -2.94 2.76 -4.23
N GLY A 454 -1.99 2.26 -5.01
CA GLY A 454 -1.45 0.90 -4.95
C GLY A 454 -0.73 0.54 -3.65
N ALA A 455 -0.63 1.49 -2.71
CA ALA A 455 -0.23 1.27 -1.33
C ALA A 455 -1.10 0.23 -0.60
N GLN A 456 -2.30 -0.10 -1.09
CA GLN A 456 -3.08 -1.24 -0.63
C GLN A 456 -2.43 -2.61 -0.90
N LEU A 457 -1.55 -2.67 -1.91
CA LEU A 457 -0.87 -3.90 -2.29
C LEU A 457 0.46 -4.10 -1.52
N PHE A 458 1.02 -3.07 -0.86
CA PHE A 458 2.36 -3.11 -0.25
C PHE A 458 2.34 -3.43 1.25
#